data_AF-A0A9W7AAA0-F1
#
_entry.id   AF-A0A9W7AAA0-F1
#
_cell.length_a   1.000
_cell.length_b   1.000
_cell.length_c   1.000
_cell.angle_alpha   90.00
_cell.angle_beta   90.00
_cell.angle_gamma   90.00
#
_symmetry.space_group_name_H-M   'P 1'
#
loop_
_entity.id
_entity.type
_entity.pdbx_description
1 polymer ?
#
loop_
_entity_poly.entity_id
_entity_poly.type
_entity_poly.pdbx_seq_one_letter_code
_entity_poly.pdbx_strand_id
1 'polypeptide(L)'
;MFQIVRKSGPSFAARIPARGPLHLTLSTSTLPSRPYVHPLSQIVLNRLQNNHSSFLRSVNLDSTLKLRSDGTFTLSKPSEDTYINTIWDSEERKHFLNVKVGERVGRYCLQDNTKPAWHGSKLSPAERIESAVDEMVVGRGLNDEER
;
A
#
# COMPACT_ATOMS: atom_id res chain seq x y z
N MET A 1 0.62 55.05 -4.04
CA MET A 1 -0.68 55.73 -3.82
C MET A 1 -1.57 55.37 -5.01
N PHE A 2 -2.51 54.43 -4.83
CA PHE A 2 -3.42 53.99 -5.88
C PHE A 2 -4.84 53.98 -5.31
N GLN A 3 -5.68 54.88 -5.81
CA GLN A 3 -7.12 54.94 -5.52
C GLN A 3 -7.86 54.10 -6.57
N ILE A 4 -8.62 53.11 -6.12
CA ILE A 4 -9.57 52.38 -6.97
C ILE A 4 -10.99 52.71 -6.49
N VAL A 5 -11.72 53.35 -7.40
CA VAL A 5 -13.09 53.83 -7.29
C VAL A 5 -14.06 52.65 -7.30
N ARG A 6 -14.97 52.59 -6.31
CA ARG A 6 -16.10 51.64 -6.29
C ARG A 6 -17.25 52.22 -7.10
N LYS A 7 -17.69 51.53 -8.16
CA LYS A 7 -18.95 51.82 -8.86
C LYS A 7 -20.05 50.86 -8.37
N SER A 8 -21.10 51.44 -7.81
CA SER A 8 -22.40 50.83 -7.53
C SER A 8 -23.24 50.73 -8.80
N GLY A 9 -23.91 49.60 -9.00
CA GLY A 9 -24.88 49.37 -10.09
C GLY A 9 -25.72 48.11 -9.84
N PRO A 10 -26.91 47.97 -10.45
CA PRO A 10 -28.15 47.84 -9.70
C PRO A 10 -28.73 46.42 -9.58
N SER A 11 -29.63 46.30 -8.60
CA SER A 11 -30.48 45.14 -8.30
C SER A 11 -31.27 44.64 -9.51
N PHE A 12 -31.10 43.36 -9.83
CA PHE A 12 -32.00 42.62 -10.72
C PHE A 12 -32.98 41.80 -9.89
N ALA A 13 -34.27 42.11 -10.08
CA ALA A 13 -35.40 41.38 -9.53
C ALA A 13 -35.44 39.95 -10.10
N ALA A 14 -35.49 38.97 -9.20
CA ALA A 14 -35.62 37.56 -9.52
C ALA A 14 -36.99 37.27 -10.15
N ARG A 15 -36.98 36.76 -11.39
CA ARG A 15 -38.10 36.00 -11.97
C ARG A 15 -37.78 34.52 -11.84
N ILE A 16 -38.60 33.81 -11.06
CA ILE A 16 -38.57 32.35 -10.91
C ILE A 16 -39.27 31.74 -12.13
N PRO A 17 -38.60 30.92 -12.97
CA PRO A 17 -39.29 30.04 -13.89
C PRO A 17 -39.71 28.72 -13.20
N ALA A 18 -40.85 28.23 -13.67
CA ALA A 18 -41.62 27.12 -13.14
C ALA A 18 -40.85 25.79 -13.04
N ARG A 19 -41.23 25.03 -12.02
CA ARG A 19 -40.88 23.63 -11.75
C ARG A 19 -41.15 22.74 -12.98
N GLY A 20 -40.09 22.32 -13.66
CA GLY A 20 -40.05 21.04 -14.38
C GLY A 20 -39.43 19.97 -13.48
N PRO A 21 -39.72 18.67 -13.68
CA PRO A 21 -39.06 17.59 -12.94
C PRO A 21 -37.57 17.60 -13.31
N LEU A 22 -36.73 18.05 -12.38
CA LEU A 22 -35.29 17.87 -12.47
C LEU A 22 -35.03 16.37 -12.36
N HIS A 23 -34.83 15.71 -13.50
CA HIS A 23 -34.17 14.43 -13.56
C HIS A 23 -32.77 14.66 -12.98
N LEU A 24 -32.61 14.35 -11.70
CA LEU A 24 -31.31 14.31 -11.03
C LEU A 24 -30.50 13.23 -11.76
N THR A 25 -29.80 13.64 -12.80
CA THR A 25 -28.68 12.85 -13.32
C THR A 25 -27.68 12.80 -12.18
N LEU A 26 -27.71 11.69 -11.45
CA LEU A 26 -26.65 11.26 -10.56
C LEU A 26 -25.37 11.25 -11.38
N SER A 27 -24.70 12.39 -11.40
CA SER A 27 -23.30 12.46 -11.77
C SER A 27 -22.61 11.68 -10.68
N THR A 28 -22.34 10.40 -10.94
CA THR A 28 -21.46 9.57 -10.13
C THR A 28 -20.11 10.27 -10.15
N SER A 29 -19.91 11.19 -9.21
CA SER A 29 -18.60 11.74 -8.90
C SER A 29 -17.80 10.54 -8.44
N THR A 30 -16.99 10.02 -9.34
CA THR A 30 -15.93 9.06 -9.04
C THR A 30 -14.94 9.78 -8.13
N LEU A 31 -15.28 9.84 -6.83
CA LEU A 31 -14.30 10.06 -5.78
C LEU A 31 -13.14 9.11 -6.10
N PRO A 32 -11.89 9.58 -6.10
CA PRO A 32 -10.76 8.71 -6.34
C PRO A 32 -10.81 7.61 -5.28
N SER A 33 -11.29 6.43 -5.69
CA SER A 33 -11.35 5.26 -4.83
C SER A 33 -9.92 5.02 -4.39
N ARG A 34 -9.67 5.04 -3.09
CA ARG A 34 -8.36 4.68 -2.58
C ARG A 34 -7.98 3.33 -3.19
N PRO A 35 -6.76 3.20 -3.73
CA PRO A 35 -6.34 1.93 -4.32
C PRO A 35 -6.48 0.85 -3.25
N TYR A 36 -7.23 -0.20 -3.58
CA TYR A 36 -7.43 -1.33 -2.69
C TYR A 36 -6.10 -2.04 -2.46
N VAL A 37 -5.86 -2.44 -1.21
CA VAL A 37 -4.72 -3.27 -0.81
C VAL A 37 -5.29 -4.47 -0.05
N HIS A 38 -4.87 -5.66 -0.43
CA HIS A 38 -5.31 -6.89 0.21
C HIS A 38 -4.86 -6.88 1.69
N PRO A 39 -5.68 -7.35 2.66
CA PRO A 39 -5.35 -7.29 4.08
C PRO A 39 -3.96 -7.87 4.43
N LEU A 40 -3.59 -9.02 3.84
CA LEU A 40 -2.27 -9.62 4.05
C LEU A 40 -1.13 -8.74 3.50
N SER A 41 -1.31 -8.17 2.32
CA SER A 41 -0.35 -7.23 1.74
C SER A 41 -0.28 -5.92 2.53
N GLN A 42 -1.41 -5.48 3.11
CA GLN A 42 -1.47 -4.29 3.97
C GLN A 42 -0.67 -4.48 5.25
N ILE A 43 -0.71 -5.66 5.87
CA ILE A 43 0.10 -5.98 7.07
C ILE A 43 1.59 -5.84 6.73
N VAL A 44 2.03 -6.45 5.63
CA VAL A 44 3.43 -6.35 5.17
C VAL A 44 3.82 -4.90 4.91
N LEU A 45 2.99 -4.16 4.15
CA LEU A 45 3.27 -2.78 3.79
C LEU A 45 3.35 -1.87 5.03
N ASN A 46 2.42 -2.04 5.97
CA ASN A 46 2.43 -1.30 7.24
C ASN A 46 3.69 -1.61 8.05
N ARG A 47 4.09 -2.89 8.15
CA ARG A 47 5.31 -3.28 8.87
C ARG A 47 6.55 -2.65 8.25
N LEU A 48 6.65 -2.68 6.93
CA LEU A 48 7.78 -2.06 6.20
C LEU A 48 7.84 -0.55 6.43
N GLN A 49 6.70 0.15 6.39
CA GLN A 49 6.64 1.61 6.55
C GLN A 49 6.86 2.06 7.99
N ASN A 50 6.30 1.36 8.97
CA ASN A 50 6.34 1.76 10.37
C ASN A 50 7.64 1.33 11.06
N ASN A 51 8.18 0.15 10.72
CA ASN A 51 9.31 -0.44 11.44
C ASN A 51 10.61 -0.47 10.63
N HIS A 52 10.52 -0.49 9.30
CA HIS A 52 11.70 -0.65 8.42
C HIS A 52 11.88 0.52 7.42
N SER A 53 11.32 1.69 7.71
CA SER A 53 11.46 2.85 6.82
C SER A 53 12.92 3.31 6.65
N SER A 54 13.75 3.15 7.69
CA SER A 54 15.19 3.42 7.61
C SER A 54 15.90 2.47 6.63
N PHE A 55 15.58 1.18 6.70
CA PHE A 55 16.06 0.18 5.75
C PHE A 55 15.61 0.50 4.32
N LEU A 56 14.32 0.80 4.12
CA LEU A 56 13.79 1.16 2.79
C LEU A 56 14.53 2.35 2.19
N ARG A 57 14.88 3.35 3.00
CA ARG A 57 15.70 4.49 2.56
C ARG A 57 17.13 4.08 2.24
N SER A 58 17.77 3.23 3.06
CA SER A 58 19.15 2.80 2.79
C SER A 58 19.28 2.00 1.49
N VAL A 59 18.24 1.27 1.11
CA VAL A 59 18.19 0.53 -0.18
C VAL A 59 17.46 1.29 -1.30
N ASN A 60 17.10 2.56 -1.08
CA ASN A 60 16.39 3.43 -2.04
C ASN A 60 15.08 2.83 -2.59
N LEU A 61 14.31 2.14 -1.75
CA LEU A 61 13.00 1.57 -2.11
C LEU A 61 11.81 2.43 -1.66
N ASP A 62 12.02 3.42 -0.79
CA ASP A 62 10.98 4.23 -0.15
C ASP A 62 10.10 5.04 -1.12
N SER A 63 10.61 5.36 -2.30
CA SER A 63 9.90 6.14 -3.34
C SER A 63 9.31 5.29 -4.46
N THR A 64 9.44 3.95 -4.40
CA THR A 64 9.17 3.06 -5.55
C THR A 64 7.88 2.23 -5.42
N LEU A 65 6.98 2.60 -4.50
CA LEU A 65 5.74 1.86 -4.25
C LEU A 65 4.81 1.89 -5.47
N LYS A 66 4.50 0.70 -5.99
CA LYS A 66 3.49 0.46 -7.01
C LYS A 66 2.42 -0.48 -6.46
N LEU A 67 1.18 -0.01 -6.40
CA LEU A 67 0.02 -0.82 -6.04
C LEU A 67 -0.56 -1.46 -7.30
N ARG A 68 -0.99 -2.72 -7.19
CA ARG A 68 -1.62 -3.48 -8.27
C ARG A 68 -3.12 -3.61 -8.03
N SER A 69 -3.88 -3.83 -9.11
CA SER A 69 -5.34 -3.95 -9.04
C SER A 69 -5.85 -5.16 -8.27
N ASP A 70 -4.99 -6.17 -8.06
CA ASP A 70 -5.26 -7.38 -7.26
C ASP A 70 -5.05 -7.17 -5.75
N GLY A 71 -4.74 -5.94 -5.33
CA GLY A 71 -4.47 -5.60 -3.93
C GLY A 71 -3.06 -5.94 -3.47
N THR A 72 -2.18 -6.38 -4.36
CA THR A 72 -0.76 -6.58 -4.06
C THR A 72 0.06 -5.32 -4.33
N PHE A 73 1.34 -5.33 -3.94
CA PHE A 73 2.24 -4.20 -4.16
C PHE A 73 3.65 -4.64 -4.53
N THR A 74 4.40 -3.73 -5.14
CA THR A 74 5.82 -3.87 -5.44
C THR A 74 6.57 -2.60 -5.02
N LEU A 75 7.66 -2.78 -4.28
CA LEU A 75 8.74 -1.82 -4.09
C LEU A 75 9.91 -2.35 -4.92
N SER A 76 10.41 -1.62 -5.91
CA SER A 76 11.55 -2.11 -6.70
C SER A 76 12.39 -0.99 -7.27
N LYS A 77 13.70 -1.25 -7.33
CA LYS A 77 14.68 -0.39 -7.99
C LYS A 77 15.16 -1.10 -9.27
N PRO A 78 14.74 -0.62 -10.46
CA PRO A 78 15.01 -1.31 -11.73
C PRO A 78 16.51 -1.52 -12.02
N SER A 79 17.38 -0.67 -11.50
CA SER A 79 18.81 -0.71 -11.77
C SER A 79 19.59 -1.76 -10.98
N GLU A 80 19.04 -2.29 -9.88
CA GLU A 80 19.80 -3.09 -8.89
C GLU A 80 19.16 -4.45 -8.60
N ASP A 81 18.20 -4.89 -9.42
CA ASP A 81 17.45 -6.14 -9.25
C ASP A 81 16.97 -6.35 -7.80
N THR A 82 16.64 -5.23 -7.15
CA THR A 82 16.30 -5.16 -5.73
C THR A 82 14.81 -4.86 -5.63
N TYR A 83 14.06 -5.74 -4.97
CA TYR A 83 12.63 -5.61 -4.83
C TYR A 83 12.09 -6.25 -3.55
N ILE A 84 10.98 -5.69 -3.08
CA ILE A 84 10.11 -6.30 -2.08
C ILE A 84 8.71 -6.23 -2.66
N ASN A 85 8.08 -7.38 -2.91
CA ASN A 85 6.73 -7.40 -3.46
C ASN A 85 5.85 -8.43 -2.77
N THR A 86 4.55 -8.21 -2.89
CA THR A 86 3.57 -9.26 -2.67
C THR A 86 2.99 -9.67 -4.02
N ILE A 87 2.71 -10.96 -4.18
CA ILE A 87 2.06 -11.50 -5.38
C ILE A 87 0.90 -12.39 -4.97
N TRP A 88 -0.15 -12.40 -5.79
CA TRP A 88 -1.21 -13.39 -5.71
C TRP A 88 -0.90 -14.50 -6.71
N ASP A 89 -0.82 -15.73 -6.22
CA ASP A 89 -0.71 -16.93 -7.03
C ASP A 89 -2.11 -17.50 -7.24
N SER A 90 -2.61 -17.43 -8.47
CA SER A 90 -3.95 -17.89 -8.81
C SER A 90 -4.09 -19.42 -8.82
N GLU A 91 -3.00 -20.14 -9.05
CA GLU A 91 -3.00 -21.61 -9.09
C GLU A 91 -3.06 -22.16 -7.66
N GLU A 92 -2.18 -21.64 -6.79
CA GLU A 92 -2.16 -22.03 -5.38
C GLU A 92 -3.24 -21.35 -4.54
N ARG A 93 -3.84 -20.26 -5.06
CA ARG A 93 -4.77 -19.38 -4.35
C ARG A 93 -4.16 -18.85 -3.05
N LYS A 94 -2.91 -18.40 -3.12
CA LYS A 94 -2.13 -17.90 -1.99
C LYS A 94 -1.47 -16.57 -2.30
N HIS A 95 -1.27 -15.76 -1.26
CA HIS A 95 -0.41 -14.60 -1.35
C HIS A 95 1.02 -14.98 -0.94
N PHE A 96 2.00 -14.42 -1.64
CA PHE A 96 3.41 -14.57 -1.31
C PHE A 96 4.06 -13.21 -1.13
N LEU A 97 4.96 -13.10 -0.16
CA LEU A 97 5.95 -12.04 -0.04
C LEU A 97 7.24 -12.53 -0.71
N ASN A 98 7.77 -11.77 -1.66
CA ASN A 98 9.11 -12.00 -2.20
C ASN A 98 10.01 -10.82 -1.86
N VAL A 99 11.24 -11.13 -1.46
CA VAL A 99 12.27 -10.16 -1.14
C VAL A 99 13.53 -10.54 -1.91
N LYS A 100 14.09 -9.56 -2.61
CA LYS A 100 15.41 -9.64 -3.22
C LYS A 100 16.15 -8.34 -2.92
N VAL A 101 17.22 -8.40 -2.14
CA VAL A 101 18.03 -7.23 -1.78
C VAL A 101 19.49 -7.65 -1.76
N GLY A 102 20.26 -7.22 -2.76
CA GLY A 102 21.61 -7.73 -3.00
C GLY A 102 21.59 -9.25 -3.20
N GLU A 103 22.33 -9.98 -2.39
CA GLU A 103 22.39 -11.45 -2.41
C GLU A 103 21.26 -12.13 -1.63
N ARG A 104 20.52 -11.37 -0.81
CA ARG A 104 19.42 -11.94 -0.03
C ARG A 104 18.21 -12.14 -0.92
N VAL A 105 17.79 -13.40 -1.06
CA VAL A 105 16.59 -13.79 -1.78
C VAL A 105 15.72 -14.63 -0.86
N GLY A 106 14.45 -14.26 -0.73
CA GLY A 106 13.50 -14.99 0.09
C GLY A 106 12.09 -14.96 -0.51
N ARG A 107 11.32 -16.00 -0.21
CA ARG A 107 9.90 -16.09 -0.49
C ARG A 107 9.17 -16.63 0.74
N TYR A 108 8.09 -15.97 1.15
CA TYR A 108 7.27 -16.37 2.28
C TYR A 108 5.79 -16.40 1.90
N CYS A 109 5.08 -17.47 2.24
CA CYS A 109 3.66 -17.59 1.98
C CYS A 109 2.85 -16.82 3.04
N LEU A 110 2.13 -15.79 2.62
CA LEU A 110 1.20 -15.06 3.48
C LEU A 110 -0.07 -15.90 3.64
N GLN A 111 -0.24 -16.55 4.79
CA GLN A 111 -1.40 -17.37 5.08
C GLN A 111 -2.22 -16.82 6.24
N ASP A 112 -3.50 -16.60 5.98
CA ASP A 112 -4.53 -16.53 7.02
C ASP A 112 -4.84 -17.97 7.48
N ASN A 113 -4.18 -18.41 8.55
CA ASN A 113 -4.74 -19.40 9.48
C ASN A 113 -5.26 -20.77 8.97
N THR A 114 -4.66 -21.42 7.97
CA THR A 114 -4.94 -22.85 7.72
C THR A 114 -4.20 -23.81 8.66
N LYS A 115 -3.78 -23.36 9.85
CA LYS A 115 -3.42 -24.31 10.91
C LYS A 115 -4.70 -24.67 11.66
N PRO A 116 -5.07 -25.95 11.76
CA PRO A 116 -6.24 -26.32 12.53
C PRO A 116 -6.04 -25.92 13.99
N ALA A 117 -7.14 -25.59 14.68
CA ALA A 117 -7.18 -24.89 15.98
C ALA A 117 -6.38 -25.51 17.15
N TRP A 118 -5.76 -26.68 16.95
CA TRP A 118 -4.96 -27.42 17.94
C TRP A 118 -3.44 -27.22 17.79
N HIS A 119 -2.97 -26.61 16.70
CA HIS A 119 -1.56 -26.19 16.63
C HIS A 119 -1.36 -24.89 17.41
N GLY A 120 -0.94 -25.03 18.67
CA GLY A 120 -0.71 -23.95 19.65
C GLY A 120 0.44 -23.00 19.32
N SER A 121 0.42 -22.36 18.15
CA SER A 121 1.22 -21.16 17.94
C SER A 121 0.62 -20.04 18.77
N LYS A 122 1.41 -19.46 19.69
CA LYS A 122 0.98 -18.30 20.50
C LYS A 122 0.82 -17.01 19.69
N LEU A 123 1.26 -16.99 18.43
CA LEU A 123 1.30 -15.79 17.61
C LEU A 123 0.09 -15.70 16.67
N SER A 124 -0.49 -14.51 16.60
CA SER A 124 -1.51 -14.14 15.61
C SER A 124 -0.95 -14.25 14.17
N PRO A 125 -1.83 -14.30 13.14
CA PRO A 125 -1.41 -14.23 11.74
C PRO A 125 -0.54 -13.01 11.44
N ALA A 126 -0.96 -11.85 11.94
CA ALA A 126 -0.23 -10.60 11.75
C ALA A 126 1.18 -10.69 12.33
N GLU A 127 1.33 -11.14 13.57
CA GLU A 127 2.64 -11.28 14.20
C GLU A 127 3.56 -12.26 13.46
N ARG A 128 3.02 -13.33 12.87
CA ARG A 128 3.81 -14.26 12.04
C ARG A 128 4.28 -13.62 10.74
N ILE A 129 3.40 -12.86 10.09
CA ILE A 129 3.76 -12.12 8.88
C ILE A 129 4.80 -11.05 9.20
N GLU A 130 4.61 -10.29 10.28
CA GLU A 130 5.55 -9.29 10.74
C GLU A 130 6.92 -9.90 11.07
N SER A 131 6.95 -11.02 11.79
CA SER A 131 8.18 -11.75 12.10
C SER A 131 8.88 -12.24 10.83
N ALA A 132 8.14 -12.78 9.85
CA ALA A 132 8.70 -13.17 8.57
C ALA A 132 9.25 -11.98 7.77
N VAL A 133 8.57 -10.83 7.78
CA VAL A 133 9.07 -9.59 7.16
C VAL A 133 10.37 -9.15 7.83
N ASP A 134 10.41 -9.14 9.17
CA ASP A 134 11.61 -8.78 9.92
C ASP A 134 12.78 -9.73 9.60
N GLU A 135 12.53 -11.03 9.52
CA GLU A 135 13.52 -12.04 9.15
C GLU A 135 14.03 -11.86 7.71
N MET A 136 13.13 -11.59 6.75
CA MET A 136 13.54 -11.45 5.35
C MET A 136 14.27 -10.13 5.07
N VAL A 137 13.92 -9.06 5.78
CA VAL A 137 14.46 -7.70 5.59
C VAL A 137 15.72 -7.48 6.42
N VAL A 138 15.66 -7.81 7.70
CA VAL A 138 16.74 -7.55 8.67
C VAL A 138 17.51 -8.82 8.97
N GLY A 139 16.84 -9.97 9.01
CA GLY A 139 17.39 -11.24 9.47
C GLY A 139 18.80 -11.47 8.97
N ARG A 140 19.69 -11.74 9.93
CA ARG A 140 21.13 -11.81 9.73
C ARG A 140 21.44 -12.70 8.51
N GLY A 141 21.95 -12.10 7.45
CA GLY A 141 23.15 -12.66 6.86
C GLY A 141 24.11 -12.83 8.03
N LEU A 142 24.55 -14.06 8.27
CA LEU A 142 25.64 -14.39 9.17
C LEU A 142 26.90 -13.68 8.67
N ASN A 143 26.92 -12.35 8.75
CA ASN A 143 28.13 -11.59 8.52
C ASN A 143 29.03 -11.91 9.70
N ASP A 144 30.10 -12.62 9.37
CA ASP A 144 31.42 -12.04 9.55
C ASP A 144 31.76 -11.66 11.00
N GLU A 145 31.69 -12.64 11.90
CA GLU A 145 32.35 -12.54 13.21
C GLU A 145 33.25 -13.76 13.46
N GLU A 146 34.08 -14.11 12.48
CA GLU A 146 35.32 -14.88 12.72
C GLU A 146 36.40 -14.67 11.64
N ARG A 147 36.79 -13.41 11.35
CA ARG A 147 38.08 -13.16 10.68
C ARG A 147 38.75 -11.85 11.07
#